data_AF-F8PEQ9-F1
#
_entry.id   AF-F8PEQ9-F1
#
_cell.length_a   1.000
_cell.length_b   1.000
_cell.length_c   1.000
_cell.angle_alpha   90.00
_cell.angle_beta   90.00
_cell.angle_gamma   90.00
#
_symmetry.space_group_name_H-M   'P 1'
#
loop_
_entity.id
_entity.type
_entity.pdbx_description
1 polymer ?
#
loop_
_entity_poly.entity_id
_entity_poly.type
_entity_poly.pdbx_seq_one_letter_code
_entity_poly.pdbx_strand_id
1 'polypeptide(L)'
;MERLNQELKQYLCIFINDRQTDRAKWLKIAQFSYNIKQSSATGKAPFEVTRLYLPRMGVEPGKSKNNAAGNMAKDMKSVLDEMCKVLFKTAEQMKDRAERRRSKAPDYKVGDWSG
;
A
#
# COMPACT_ATOMS: atom_id res chain seq x y z
N MET A 1 -0.52 -10.21 -16.28
CA MET A 1 0.86 -9.81 -15.89
C MET A 1 1.34 -8.58 -16.65
N GLU A 2 1.12 -8.50 -17.97
CA GLU A 2 1.60 -7.38 -18.81
C GLU A 2 1.01 -6.00 -18.45
N ARG A 3 -0.32 -5.92 -18.29
CA ARG A 3 -1.04 -4.63 -18.09
C ARG A 3 -0.68 -3.91 -16.79
N LEU A 4 -0.66 -4.63 -15.66
CA LEU A 4 -0.32 -4.01 -14.38
C LEU A 4 1.14 -3.52 -14.38
N ASN A 5 2.04 -4.26 -15.03
CA ASN A 5 3.44 -3.88 -15.12
C ASN A 5 3.63 -2.67 -16.05
N GLN A 6 2.79 -2.53 -17.08
CA GLN A 6 2.73 -1.34 -17.94
C GLN A 6 2.20 -0.13 -17.17
N GLU A 7 1.10 -0.26 -16.43
CA GLU A 7 0.55 0.81 -15.59
C GLU A 7 1.53 1.27 -14.52
N LEU A 8 2.22 0.34 -13.84
CA LEU A 8 3.24 0.68 -12.85
C LEU A 8 4.43 1.40 -13.47
N LYS A 9 4.90 0.94 -14.64
CA LYS A 9 5.97 1.59 -15.38
C LYS A 9 5.59 3.00 -15.80
N GLN A 10 4.34 3.21 -16.19
CA GLN A 10 3.82 4.50 -16.63
C GLN A 10 3.65 5.45 -15.45
N TYR A 11 3.11 4.97 -14.32
CA TYR A 11 3.05 5.71 -13.06
C TYR A 11 4.45 6.13 -12.58
N LEU A 12 5.41 5.20 -12.55
CA LEU A 12 6.80 5.49 -12.20
C LEU A 12 7.45 6.47 -13.18
N CYS A 13 7.09 6.45 -14.46
CA CYS A 13 7.63 7.36 -15.47
C CYS A 13 7.12 8.80 -15.31
N ILE A 14 5.89 8.97 -14.82
CA ILE A 14 5.27 10.28 -14.59
C ILE A 14 5.71 10.87 -13.25
N PHE A 15 5.83 10.03 -12.21
CA PHE A 15 6.09 10.49 -10.83
C PHE A 15 7.57 10.60 -10.47
N ILE A 16 8.45 9.91 -11.20
CA ILE A 16 9.91 9.95 -10.97
C ILE A 16 10.56 10.69 -12.15
N ASN A 17 10.67 12.02 -12.05
CA ASN A 17 11.53 12.82 -12.93
C ASN A 17 12.19 13.90 -12.06
N ASP A 18 13.44 13.74 -11.62
CA ASP A 18 14.62 14.33 -12.27
C ASP A 18 15.91 13.49 -12.06
N ARG A 19 15.79 12.28 -11.52
CA ARG A 19 16.92 11.36 -11.25
C ARG A 19 16.76 10.08 -12.06
N GLN A 20 17.12 10.12 -13.34
CA GLN A 20 17.11 8.96 -14.25
C GLN A 20 17.91 7.75 -13.72
N THR A 21 18.86 7.96 -12.80
CA THR A 21 19.74 6.92 -12.24
C THR A 21 19.04 5.89 -11.35
N ASP A 22 17.91 6.22 -10.71
CA ASP A 22 17.26 5.32 -9.74
C ASP A 22 16.06 4.54 -10.33
N ARG A 23 15.63 4.84 -11.56
CA ARG A 23 14.43 4.21 -12.15
C ARG A 23 14.54 2.69 -12.22
N ALA A 24 15.68 2.16 -12.64
CA ALA A 24 15.92 0.73 -12.71
C ALA A 24 15.88 0.06 -11.33
N LYS A 25 16.35 0.76 -10.29
CA LYS A 25 16.30 0.29 -8.89
C LYS A 25 14.85 0.23 -8.41
N TRP A 26 14.08 1.29 -8.61
CA TRP A 26 12.66 1.33 -8.23
C TRP A 26 11.84 0.28 -8.97
N LEU A 27 12.11 0.04 -10.27
CA LEU A 27 11.42 -0.99 -11.03
C LEU A 27 11.69 -2.39 -10.47
N LYS A 28 12.95 -2.69 -10.13
CA LYS A 28 13.32 -3.97 -9.51
C LYS A 28 12.61 -4.16 -8.16
N ILE A 29 12.57 -3.11 -7.34
CA ILE A 29 11.86 -3.13 -6.04
C ILE A 29 10.36 -3.34 -6.24
N ALA A 30 9.74 -2.62 -7.17
CA ALA A 30 8.31 -2.73 -7.44
C ALA A 30 7.92 -4.11 -7.98
N GLN A 31 8.71 -4.66 -8.91
CA GLN A 31 8.50 -6.00 -9.44
C GLN A 31 8.66 -7.06 -8.33
N PHE A 32 9.67 -6.90 -7.48
CA PHE A 32 9.88 -7.78 -6.36
C PHE A 32 8.70 -7.73 -5.38
N SER A 33 8.27 -6.54 -4.94
CA SER A 33 7.11 -6.33 -4.08
C SER A 33 5.84 -6.93 -4.66
N TYR A 34 5.62 -6.78 -5.97
CA TYR A 34 4.48 -7.40 -6.65
C TYR A 34 4.55 -8.92 -6.62
N ASN A 35 5.72 -9.50 -6.92
CA ASN A 35 5.88 -10.95 -6.99
C ASN A 35 5.76 -11.65 -5.62
N ILE A 36 6.03 -10.95 -4.51
CA ILE A 36 5.84 -11.50 -3.15
C ILE A 36 4.45 -11.25 -2.58
N LYS A 37 3.68 -10.33 -3.15
CA LYS A 37 2.34 -9.98 -2.66
C LYS A 37 1.33 -11.05 -3.06
N GLN A 38 0.54 -11.53 -2.11
CA GLN A 38 -0.58 -12.42 -2.39
C GLN A 38 -1.67 -11.71 -3.20
N SER A 39 -2.12 -12.36 -4.26
CA SER A 39 -3.25 -11.89 -5.07
C SER A 39 -4.57 -12.27 -4.40
N SER A 40 -5.53 -11.35 -4.32
CA SER A 40 -6.87 -11.64 -3.81
C SER A 40 -7.64 -12.65 -4.66
N ALA A 41 -7.34 -12.74 -5.97
CA ALA A 41 -8.03 -13.65 -6.88
C ALA A 41 -7.57 -15.11 -6.74
N THR A 42 -6.31 -15.35 -6.39
CA THR A 42 -5.71 -16.70 -6.38
C THR A 42 -5.28 -17.13 -4.97
N GLY A 43 -5.23 -16.20 -4.01
CA GLY A 43 -4.73 -16.43 -2.66
C GLY A 43 -3.22 -16.72 -2.58
N LYS A 44 -2.52 -16.70 -3.72
CA LYS A 44 -1.09 -17.04 -3.85
C LYS A 44 -0.31 -15.87 -4.44
N ALA A 45 0.94 -15.75 -4.04
CA ALA A 45 1.88 -14.81 -4.63
C ALA A 45 2.45 -15.36 -5.95
N PRO A 46 2.76 -14.51 -6.96
CA PRO A 46 3.39 -14.98 -8.20
C PRO A 46 4.68 -15.77 -8.00
N PHE A 47 5.50 -15.45 -7.00
CA PHE A 47 6.69 -16.25 -6.65
C PHE A 47 6.32 -17.67 -6.20
N GLU A 48 5.25 -17.84 -5.43
CA GLU A 48 4.79 -19.18 -5.01
C GLU A 48 4.31 -20.01 -6.19
N VAL A 49 3.68 -19.38 -7.19
CA VAL A 49 3.19 -20.07 -8.39
C VAL A 49 4.34 -20.44 -9.33
N THR A 50 5.29 -19.54 -9.54
CA THR A 50 6.35 -19.71 -10.56
C THR A 50 7.59 -20.43 -10.03
N ARG A 51 7.90 -20.25 -8.75
CA ARG A 51 9.12 -20.77 -8.12
C ARG A 51 8.85 -21.77 -7.02
N LEU A 52 7.59 -21.98 -6.63
CA LEU A 52 7.17 -22.88 -5.55
C LEU A 52 7.69 -22.49 -4.16
N TYR A 53 8.25 -21.29 -4.00
CA TYR A 53 8.65 -20.74 -2.70
C TYR A 53 8.54 -19.22 -2.69
N LEU A 54 8.34 -18.66 -1.49
CA LEU A 54 8.43 -17.22 -1.24
C LEU A 54 9.84 -16.89 -0.69
N PRO A 55 10.58 -15.94 -1.28
CA PRO A 55 11.88 -15.53 -0.75
C PRO A 55 11.76 -15.00 0.67
N ARG A 56 12.73 -15.32 1.53
CA ARG A 56 12.82 -14.72 2.87
C ARG A 56 13.37 -13.30 2.77
N MET A 57 12.66 -12.37 3.38
CA MET A 57 12.93 -10.94 3.42
C MET A 57 13.75 -10.51 4.63
N GLY A 58 13.98 -11.42 5.59
CA GLY A 58 14.70 -11.12 6.83
C GLY A 58 13.86 -10.35 7.85
N VAL A 59 12.59 -10.07 7.51
CA VAL A 59 11.59 -9.47 8.41
C VAL A 59 10.59 -10.52 8.92
N GLU A 60 10.70 -11.76 8.47
CA GLU A 60 9.86 -12.84 8.98
C GLU A 60 10.16 -13.09 10.46
N PRO A 61 9.13 -13.27 11.30
CA PRO A 61 9.35 -13.63 12.70
C PRO A 61 10.15 -14.93 12.80
N GLY A 62 11.29 -14.88 13.50
CA GLY A 62 12.03 -16.08 13.83
C GLY A 62 11.19 -17.02 14.70
N LYS A 63 11.23 -18.33 14.43
CA LYS A 63 10.60 -19.32 15.31
C LYS A 63 11.43 -19.42 16.59
N SER A 64 11.02 -18.68 17.63
CA SER A 64 11.62 -18.80 18.95
C SER A 64 11.16 -20.11 19.62
N LYS A 65 12.08 -20.83 20.27
CA LYS A 65 11.75 -21.97 21.15
C LYS A 65 11.11 -21.51 22.47
N ASN A 66 11.14 -20.21 22.75
CA ASN A 66 10.57 -19.64 23.97
C ASN A 66 9.09 -19.30 23.76
N ASN A 67 8.22 -20.01 24.47
CA ASN A 67 6.77 -19.80 24.44
C ASN A 67 6.35 -18.39 24.90
N ALA A 68 7.08 -17.77 25.83
CA ALA A 68 6.80 -16.41 26.29
C ALA A 68 7.00 -15.37 25.17
N ALA A 69 8.04 -15.53 24.35
CA ALA A 69 8.26 -14.69 23.19
C ALA A 69 7.13 -14.84 22.15
N GLY A 70 6.61 -16.06 21.98
CA GLY A 70 5.47 -16.34 21.12
C GLY A 70 4.18 -15.68 21.61
N ASN A 71 3.92 -15.71 22.92
CA ASN A 71 2.75 -15.05 23.53
C ASN A 71 2.85 -13.53 23.41
N MET A 72 4.00 -12.95 23.75
CA MET A 72 4.23 -11.50 23.62
C MET A 72 4.01 -11.01 22.18
N ALA A 73 4.48 -11.77 21.18
CA ALA A 73 4.25 -11.42 19.77
C ALA A 73 2.76 -11.47 19.38
N LYS A 74 1.99 -12.42 19.93
CA LYS A 74 0.53 -12.48 19.71
C LYS A 74 -0.18 -11.29 20.35
N ASP A 75 0.16 -10.97 21.60
CA ASP A 75 -0.44 -9.85 22.33
C ASP A 75 -0.16 -8.54 21.60
N MET A 76 1.10 -8.32 21.21
CA MET A 76 1.50 -7.13 20.47
C MET A 76 0.79 -7.03 19.11
N LYS A 77 0.59 -8.16 18.41
CA LYS A 77 -0.20 -8.18 17.17
C LYS A 77 -1.66 -7.79 17.41
N SER A 78 -2.27 -8.25 18.50
CA SER A 78 -3.66 -7.88 18.86
C SER A 78 -3.78 -6.38 19.09
N VAL A 79 -2.86 -5.81 19.89
CA VAL A 79 -2.82 -4.37 20.17
C VAL A 79 -2.66 -3.56 18.88
N LEU A 80 -1.75 -3.98 17.99
CA LEU A 80 -1.55 -3.31 16.71
C LEU A 80 -2.81 -3.37 15.81
N ASP A 81 -3.51 -4.50 15.77
CA ASP A 81 -4.74 -4.65 14.99
C ASP A 81 -5.85 -3.73 15.51
N GLU A 82 -6.01 -3.63 16.83
CA GLU A 82 -6.95 -2.70 17.47
C GLU A 82 -6.59 -1.24 17.16
N MET A 83 -5.31 -0.86 17.32
CA MET A 83 -4.84 0.48 16.98
C MET A 83 -5.10 0.82 15.51
N CYS A 84 -4.80 -0.10 14.58
CA CYS A 84 -5.08 0.07 13.16
C CYS A 84 -6.57 0.30 12.90
N LYS A 85 -7.46 -0.50 13.50
CA LYS A 85 -8.92 -0.32 13.37
C LYS A 85 -9.38 1.05 13.85
N VAL A 86 -8.87 1.52 14.99
CA VAL A 86 -9.18 2.84 15.54
C VAL A 86 -8.71 3.94 14.58
N LEU A 87 -7.49 3.83 14.05
CA LEU A 87 -6.94 4.78 13.09
C LEU A 87 -7.76 4.84 11.80
N PHE A 88 -8.13 3.70 11.23
CA PHE A 88 -8.99 3.64 10.04
C PHE A 88 -10.35 4.29 10.28
N LYS A 89 -11.01 3.95 11.38
CA LYS A 89 -12.30 4.56 11.75
C LYS A 89 -12.20 6.07 11.93
N THR A 90 -11.11 6.53 12.55
CA THR A 90 -10.85 7.97 12.75
C THR A 90 -10.67 8.67 11.41
N ALA A 91 -9.88 8.08 10.50
CA ALA A 91 -9.66 8.62 9.17
C ALA A 91 -10.98 8.72 8.36
N GLU A 92 -11.84 7.71 8.45
CA GLU A 92 -13.16 7.70 7.83
C GLU A 92 -14.06 8.83 8.39
N GLN A 93 -14.15 8.95 9.71
CA GLN A 93 -14.91 10.02 10.36
C GLN A 93 -14.39 11.43 10.00
N MET A 94 -13.07 11.59 9.89
CA MET A 94 -12.45 12.84 9.47
C MET A 94 -12.83 13.19 8.03
N LYS A 95 -12.85 12.21 7.13
CA LYS A 95 -13.29 12.37 5.74
C LYS A 95 -14.76 12.81 5.70
N ASP A 96 -15.66 12.13 6.40
CA ASP A 96 -17.09 12.47 6.43
C ASP A 96 -17.35 13.86 7.01
N ARG A 97 -16.57 14.26 8.01
CA ARG A 97 -16.66 15.60 8.60
C ARG A 97 -16.14 16.67 7.63
N ALA A 98 -15.05 16.40 6.91
CA ALA A 98 -14.52 17.30 5.90
C ALA A 98 -15.50 17.47 4.73
N GLU A 99 -16.13 16.38 4.29
CA GLU A 99 -17.15 16.40 3.23
C GLU A 99 -18.39 17.19 3.65
N ARG A 100 -18.89 17.00 4.87
CA ARG A 100 -20.00 17.81 5.42
C ARG A 100 -19.67 19.30 5.56
N ARG A 101 -18.40 19.64 5.83
CA ARG A 101 -17.93 21.04 5.90
C ARG A 101 -17.68 21.66 4.54
N ARG A 102 -17.66 20.85 3.47
CA ARG A 102 -17.50 21.32 2.10
C ARG A 102 -18.83 21.88 1.63
N SER A 103 -18.95 23.21 1.57
CA SER A 103 -20.06 23.85 0.84
C SER A 103 -20.01 23.44 -0.63
N LYS A 104 -21.18 23.37 -1.30
CA LYS A 104 -21.22 23.22 -2.76
C LYS A 104 -20.34 24.30 -3.40
N ALA A 105 -19.58 23.91 -4.42
CA ALA A 105 -18.83 24.88 -5.21
C ALA A 105 -19.78 26.00 -5.69
N PRO A 106 -19.36 27.27 -5.68
CA PRO A 106 -20.15 28.33 -6.27
C PRO A 106 -20.45 27.99 -7.73
N ASP A 107 -21.71 28.18 -8.15
CA ASP A 107 -22.05 28.09 -9.57
C ASP A 107 -21.45 29.32 -10.27
N TYR A 108 -20.28 29.14 -10.88
CA TYR A 108 -19.67 30.17 -11.72
C TYR A 108 -20.38 30.20 -13.07
N LYS A 109 -20.95 31.35 -13.42
CA LYS A 109 -21.45 31.62 -14.77
C LYS A 109 -20.31 32.26 -15.59
N VAL A 110 -20.34 32.05 -16.90
CA VAL A 110 -19.43 32.75 -17.83
C VAL A 110 -19.70 34.26 -17.70
N GLY A 111 -18.79 34.98 -17.05
CA GLY A 111 -18.90 36.42 -16.77
C GLY A 111 -18.53 36.84 -15.33
N ASP A 112 -18.44 35.92 -14.37
CA ASP A 112 -18.20 36.25 -12.93
C ASP A 112 -16.76 36.72 -12.59
N TRP A 113 -15.90 36.88 -13.59
CA TRP A 113 -14.51 37.32 -13.42
C TRP A 113 -14.33 38.75 -13.93
N SER A 114 -15.00 39.72 -13.31
CA SER A 114 -14.67 41.14 -13.54
C SER A 114 -14.95 41.97 -12.29
N GLY A 115 -13.86 42.34 -11.61
CA GLY A 115 -13.79 43.32 -10.52
C GLY A 115 -12.35 43.79 -10.41
#